data_AF-A0AAD6YQX7-F1
#
_entry.id   AF-A0AAD6YQX7-F1
#
_cell.length_a   1.000
_cell.length_b   1.000
_cell.length_c   1.000
_cell.angle_alpha   90.00
_cell.angle_beta   90.00
_cell.angle_gamma   90.00
#
_symmetry.space_group_name_H-M   'P 1'
#
loop_
_entity.id
_entity.type
_entity.pdbx_description
1 polymer ?
#
loop_
_entity_poly.entity_id
_entity_poly.type
_entity_poly.pdbx_seq_one_letter_code
_entity_poly.pdbx_strand_id
1 'polypeptide(L)'
;MQNPVSEIRTVVSLLAASKAPEIQKAAFLRYLTPDAGFRHPLCSVAPGPGSRDRVLGIYQWYRILSPHIDMTVNNVVHDADNHIFLLDVVQVFHLRITPFKAAPARLLVRLTLQEGPDGLHYIAFQEDFYHPDDFLSLIVPPLVPLVGMGLNLVGTVSHAYAKIGQFFGFW
;
A
#
# COMPACT_ATOMS: atom_id res chain seq x y z
N MET A 1 4.27 -7.72 17.64
CA MET A 1 5.34 -6.72 17.85
C MET A 1 5.36 -6.35 19.31
N GLN A 2 6.55 -6.31 19.92
CA GLN A 2 6.72 -5.92 21.32
C GLN A 2 6.79 -4.40 21.47
N ASN A 3 7.51 -3.75 20.55
CA ASN A 3 7.56 -2.31 20.38
C ASN A 3 7.27 -1.95 18.91
N PRO A 4 5.99 -1.73 18.57
CA PRO A 4 5.56 -1.46 17.19
C PRO A 4 6.30 -0.30 16.55
N VAL A 5 6.55 0.78 17.29
CA VAL A 5 7.20 2.00 16.75
C VAL A 5 8.60 1.71 16.24
N SER A 6 9.39 0.91 16.98
CA SER A 6 10.74 0.53 16.54
C SER A 6 10.76 -0.57 15.49
N GLU A 7 9.77 -1.47 15.50
CA GLU A 7 9.76 -2.68 14.68
C GLU A 7 9.10 -2.48 13.31
N ILE A 8 8.17 -1.53 13.18
CA ILE A 8 7.23 -1.52 12.05
C ILE A 8 7.92 -1.45 10.69
N ARG A 9 8.98 -0.63 10.56
CA ARG A 9 9.76 -0.50 9.31
C ARG A 9 10.31 -1.84 8.84
N THR A 10 10.86 -2.63 9.76
CA THR A 10 11.36 -3.97 9.49
C THR A 10 10.21 -4.92 9.17
N VAL A 11 9.10 -4.84 9.91
CA VAL A 11 7.92 -5.69 9.69
C VAL A 11 7.36 -5.51 8.28
N VAL A 12 7.05 -4.29 7.83
CA VAL A 12 6.56 -4.07 6.45
C VAL A 12 7.59 -4.51 5.41
N SER A 13 8.89 -4.31 5.67
CA SER A 13 9.94 -4.80 4.76
C SER A 13 9.95 -6.32 4.65
N LEU A 14 9.73 -7.04 5.76
CA LEU A 14 9.63 -8.49 5.76
C LEU A 14 8.38 -8.97 5.00
N LEU A 15 7.26 -8.25 5.11
CA LEU A 15 6.01 -8.58 4.43
C LEU A 15 6.11 -8.34 2.92
N ALA A 16 6.64 -7.21 2.47
CA ALA A 16 6.57 -6.80 1.07
C ALA A 16 7.85 -7.07 0.25
N ALA A 17 9.03 -7.01 0.88
CA ALA A 17 10.33 -6.97 0.18
C ALA A 17 11.29 -8.10 0.58
N SER A 18 10.82 -9.11 1.33
CA SER A 18 11.65 -10.27 1.69
C SER A 18 12.17 -11.01 0.45
N LYS A 19 13.46 -11.33 0.41
CA LYS A 19 14.06 -12.12 -0.68
C LYS A 19 13.74 -13.62 -0.60
N ALA A 20 13.34 -14.16 0.55
CA ALA A 20 12.98 -15.58 0.70
C ALA A 20 11.47 -15.75 0.93
N PRO A 21 10.78 -16.68 0.23
CA PRO A 21 9.34 -16.91 0.41
C PRO A 21 8.98 -17.33 1.84
N GLU A 22 9.80 -18.16 2.46
CA GLU A 22 9.55 -18.65 3.82
C GLU A 22 9.65 -17.54 4.87
N ILE A 23 10.54 -16.55 4.67
CA ILE A 23 10.64 -15.38 5.56
C ILE A 23 9.38 -14.53 5.44
N GLN A 24 8.90 -14.29 4.22
CA GLN A 24 7.65 -13.56 3.98
C GLN A 24 6.48 -14.28 4.67
N LYS A 25 6.31 -15.58 4.41
CA LYS A 25 5.25 -16.39 5.03
C LYS A 25 5.32 -16.36 6.56
N ALA A 26 6.51 -16.54 7.14
CA ALA A 26 6.70 -16.47 8.59
C ALA A 26 6.35 -15.09 9.15
N ALA A 27 6.68 -14.01 8.44
CA ALA A 27 6.31 -12.66 8.82
C ALA A 27 4.78 -12.45 8.85
N PHE A 28 4.05 -12.96 7.84
CA PHE A 28 2.59 -12.95 7.84
C PHE A 28 2.01 -13.67 9.06
N LEU A 29 2.49 -14.88 9.34
CA LEU A 29 2.02 -15.67 10.49
C LEU A 29 2.34 -15.02 11.84
N ARG A 30 3.47 -14.30 11.93
CA ARG A 30 3.96 -13.67 13.16
C ARG A 30 3.34 -12.30 13.43
N TYR A 31 3.09 -11.50 12.39
CA TYR A 31 2.76 -10.08 12.56
C TYR A 31 1.32 -9.71 12.18
N LEU A 32 0.57 -10.58 11.50
CA LEU A 32 -0.84 -10.32 11.18
C LEU A 32 -1.78 -11.21 12.00
N THR A 33 -2.95 -10.66 12.36
CA THR A 33 -4.01 -11.44 13.00
C THR A 33 -4.53 -12.52 12.03
N PRO A 34 -5.04 -13.67 12.52
CA PRO A 34 -5.57 -14.73 11.65
C PRO A 34 -6.71 -14.27 10.71
N ASP A 35 -7.41 -13.21 11.12
CA ASP A 35 -8.53 -12.56 10.44
C ASP A 35 -8.17 -11.20 9.83
N ALA A 36 -6.89 -10.97 9.54
CA ALA A 36 -6.43 -9.72 8.97
C ALA A 36 -7.10 -9.39 7.62
N GLY A 37 -7.48 -8.13 7.45
CA GLY A 37 -8.01 -7.63 6.18
C GLY A 37 -6.99 -6.78 5.40
N PHE A 38 -7.32 -6.54 4.13
CA PHE A 38 -6.43 -5.86 3.19
C PHE A 38 -7.24 -5.05 2.17
N ARG A 39 -6.78 -3.86 1.83
CA ARG A 39 -7.36 -3.04 0.76
C ARG A 39 -6.27 -2.38 -0.06
N HIS A 40 -6.27 -2.68 -1.35
CA HIS A 40 -5.38 -2.09 -2.34
C HIS A 40 -6.25 -1.59 -3.51
N PRO A 41 -5.85 -0.55 -4.26
CA PRO A 41 -6.45 -0.15 -5.53
C PRO A 41 -6.98 -1.26 -6.45
N LEU A 42 -6.35 -2.45 -6.51
CA LEU A 42 -6.79 -3.54 -7.40
C LEU A 42 -7.59 -4.66 -6.73
N CYS A 43 -7.41 -4.87 -5.43
CA CYS A 43 -7.97 -6.02 -4.75
C CYS A 43 -8.21 -5.74 -3.27
N SER A 44 -9.09 -6.53 -2.67
CA SER A 44 -9.43 -6.42 -1.27
C SER A 44 -9.71 -7.77 -0.65
N VAL A 45 -9.40 -7.89 0.63
CA VAL A 45 -9.76 -9.01 1.49
C VAL A 45 -10.50 -8.44 2.70
N ALA A 46 -11.79 -8.77 2.83
CA ALA A 46 -12.54 -8.44 4.03
C ALA A 46 -11.99 -9.21 5.24
N PRO A 47 -11.95 -8.60 6.44
CA PRO A 47 -11.59 -9.29 7.67
C PRO A 47 -12.54 -10.46 7.95
N GLY A 48 -12.00 -11.57 8.45
CA GLY A 48 -12.80 -12.72 8.85
C GLY A 48 -11.98 -14.00 9.00
N PRO A 49 -12.58 -15.12 9.45
CA PRO A 49 -11.85 -16.34 9.72
C PRO A 49 -10.97 -16.80 8.54
N GLY A 50 -9.66 -16.91 8.78
CA GLY A 50 -8.67 -17.35 7.79
C GLY A 50 -8.35 -16.33 6.68
N SER A 51 -8.81 -15.08 6.78
CA SER A 51 -8.56 -14.06 5.75
C SER A 51 -7.08 -13.74 5.57
N ARG A 52 -6.25 -13.89 6.62
CA ARG A 52 -4.79 -13.72 6.55
C ARG A 52 -4.14 -14.55 5.44
N ASP A 53 -4.59 -15.79 5.24
CA ASP A 53 -4.01 -16.67 4.23
C ASP A 53 -4.31 -16.17 2.81
N ARG A 54 -5.47 -15.51 2.61
CA ARG A 54 -5.79 -14.83 1.35
C ARG A 54 -4.92 -13.59 1.13
N VAL A 55 -4.66 -12.82 2.18
CA VAL A 55 -3.72 -11.68 2.11
C VAL A 55 -2.31 -12.17 1.76
N LEU A 56 -1.83 -13.23 2.42
CA LEU A 56 -0.55 -13.87 2.08
C LEU A 56 -0.52 -14.32 0.61
N GLY A 57 -1.59 -14.92 0.10
CA GLY A 57 -1.70 -15.32 -1.30
C GLY A 57 -1.54 -14.16 -2.29
N ILE A 58 -2.07 -12.98 -1.97
CA ILE A 58 -1.89 -11.75 -2.77
C ILE A 58 -0.41 -11.34 -2.80
N TYR A 59 0.26 -11.32 -1.65
CA TYR A 59 1.68 -10.97 -1.57
C TYR A 59 2.59 -11.99 -2.26
N GLN A 60 2.24 -13.28 -2.18
CA GLN A 60 2.90 -14.34 -2.94
C GLN A 60 2.72 -14.14 -4.45
N TRP A 61 1.53 -13.74 -4.89
CA TRP A 61 1.27 -13.40 -6.29
C TRP A 61 2.10 -12.20 -6.74
N TYR A 62 2.18 -11.13 -5.95
CA TYR A 62 3.03 -9.97 -6.25
C TYR A 62 4.51 -10.35 -6.38
N ARG A 63 5.00 -11.27 -5.56
CA ARG A 63 6.35 -11.83 -5.67
C ARG A 63 6.55 -12.67 -6.94
N ILE A 64 5.52 -13.40 -7.37
CA ILE A 64 5.56 -14.14 -8.64
C ILE A 64 5.64 -13.15 -9.81
N LEU A 65 4.85 -12.07 -9.77
CA LEU A 65 4.89 -11.00 -10.76
C LEU A 65 6.22 -10.23 -10.74
N SER A 66 6.75 -9.95 -9.56
CA SER A 66 7.95 -9.14 -9.30
C SER A 66 8.85 -9.85 -8.28
N PRO A 67 9.83 -10.67 -8.71
CA PRO A 67 10.70 -11.44 -7.82
C PRO A 67 11.65 -10.55 -7.02
N HIS A 68 11.88 -9.33 -7.50
CA HIS A 68 12.67 -8.32 -6.83
C HIS A 68 11.79 -7.09 -6.59
N ILE A 69 11.47 -6.85 -5.33
CA ILE A 69 10.73 -5.68 -4.89
C ILE A 69 11.68 -4.91 -3.98
N ASP A 70 11.96 -3.66 -4.33
CA ASP A 70 12.64 -2.74 -3.43
C ASP A 70 11.59 -1.88 -2.74
N MET A 71 11.81 -1.63 -1.46
CA MET A 71 10.90 -0.81 -0.67
C MET A 71 11.67 0.04 0.32
N THR A 72 11.29 1.31 0.42
CA THR A 72 11.81 2.24 1.43
C THR A 72 10.64 2.85 2.17
N VAL A 73 10.65 2.76 3.49
CA VAL A 73 9.73 3.53 4.34
C VAL A 73 10.42 4.87 4.61
N ASN A 74 9.89 5.97 4.10
CA ASN A 74 10.44 7.30 4.33
C ASN A 74 10.04 7.80 5.71
N ASN A 75 8.74 7.80 5.99
CA ASN A 75 8.19 8.31 7.24
C ASN A 75 7.24 7.32 7.90
N VAL A 76 7.12 7.43 9.22
CA VAL A 76 6.19 6.66 10.05
C VAL A 76 5.53 7.63 11.01
N VAL A 77 4.20 7.71 10.96
CA VAL A 77 3.37 8.42 11.92
C VAL A 77 2.61 7.38 12.73
N HIS A 78 2.71 7.48 14.05
CA HIS A 78 2.00 6.60 14.98
C HIS A 78 0.89 7.40 15.67
N ASP A 79 -0.34 6.95 15.48
CA ASP A 79 -1.52 7.40 16.21
C ASP A 79 -1.85 6.32 17.24
N ALA A 80 -1.32 6.54 18.45
CA ALA A 80 -1.42 5.57 19.54
C ALA A 80 -2.87 5.39 20.03
N ASP A 81 -3.65 6.47 20.07
CA ASP A 81 -5.02 6.47 20.59
C ASP A 81 -5.96 5.63 19.73
N ASN A 82 -5.72 5.61 18.41
CA ASN A 82 -6.50 4.82 17.46
C ASN A 82 -5.81 3.51 17.04
N HIS A 83 -4.63 3.20 17.59
CA HIS A 83 -3.80 2.06 17.21
C HIS A 83 -3.49 2.00 15.70
N ILE A 84 -3.15 3.16 15.11
CA ILE A 84 -2.89 3.29 13.67
C ILE A 84 -1.43 3.64 13.41
N PHE A 85 -0.85 3.03 12.38
CA PHE A 85 0.35 3.53 11.73
C PHE A 85 0.03 4.05 10.33
N LEU A 86 0.56 5.23 10.00
CA LEU A 86 0.59 5.76 8.64
C LEU A 86 2.04 5.77 8.17
N LEU A 87 2.31 5.12 7.05
CA LEU A 87 3.66 4.99 6.50
C LEU A 87 3.71 5.64 5.12
N ASP A 88 4.65 6.55 4.92
CA ASP A 88 5.02 7.06 3.59
C ASP A 88 6.07 6.10 3.00
N VAL A 89 5.70 5.41 1.93
CA VAL A 89 6.49 4.32 1.36
C VAL A 89 6.78 4.59 -0.11
N VAL A 90 7.96 4.21 -0.55
CA VAL A 90 8.33 4.10 -1.98
C VAL A 90 8.59 2.63 -2.28
N GLN A 91 7.97 2.12 -3.34
CA GLN A 91 8.17 0.76 -3.83
C GLN A 91 8.64 0.78 -5.29
N VAL A 92 9.49 -0.18 -5.65
CA VAL A 92 9.92 -0.42 -7.03
C VAL A 92 9.65 -1.88 -7.38
N PHE A 93 8.70 -2.12 -8.27
CA PHE A 93 8.32 -3.46 -8.72
C PHE A 93 9.02 -3.78 -10.05
N HIS A 94 9.85 -4.82 -10.05
CA HIS A 94 10.52 -5.35 -11.22
C HIS A 94 9.68 -6.46 -11.84
N LEU A 95 8.62 -6.09 -12.58
CA LEU A 95 7.71 -7.05 -13.20
C LEU A 95 8.46 -7.95 -14.21
N ARG A 96 8.28 -9.28 -14.12
CA ARG A 96 8.98 -10.26 -14.99
C ARG A 96 8.62 -10.16 -16.47
N ILE A 97 7.38 -9.76 -16.77
CA ILE A 97 6.77 -9.88 -18.11
C ILE A 97 6.78 -8.52 -18.86
N THR A 98 7.17 -7.43 -18.20
CA THR A 98 7.18 -6.11 -18.81
C THR A 98 8.51 -5.82 -19.52
N PRO A 99 8.52 -5.22 -20.72
CA PRO A 99 9.74 -4.74 -21.36
C PRO A 99 10.22 -3.39 -20.80
N PHE A 100 9.44 -2.75 -19.92
CA PHE A 100 9.74 -1.43 -19.40
C PHE A 100 10.67 -1.47 -18.18
N LYS A 101 11.52 -0.44 -18.05
CA LYS A 101 12.34 -0.26 -16.86
C LYS A 101 11.43 0.02 -15.66
N ALA A 102 11.66 -0.67 -14.55
CA ALA A 102 10.95 -0.40 -13.30
C ALA A 102 11.13 1.06 -12.85
N ALA A 103 10.09 1.61 -12.25
CA ALA A 103 10.05 2.98 -11.75
C ALA A 103 9.54 3.00 -10.30
N PRO A 104 9.94 4.01 -9.50
CA PRO A 104 9.42 4.17 -8.16
C PRO A 104 7.93 4.55 -8.20
N ALA A 105 7.19 4.01 -7.25
CA ALA A 105 5.81 4.38 -6.95
C ALA A 105 5.73 4.76 -5.47
N ARG A 106 5.11 5.90 -5.18
CA ARG A 106 4.81 6.33 -3.81
C ARG A 106 3.45 5.80 -3.38
N LEU A 107 3.35 5.42 -2.11
CA LEU A 107 2.09 5.08 -1.48
C LEU A 107 2.07 5.51 -0.01
N LEU A 108 0.86 5.75 0.49
CA LEU A 108 0.58 5.80 1.91
C LEU A 108 0.02 4.44 2.34
N VAL A 109 0.63 3.82 3.34
CA VAL A 109 0.11 2.59 3.94
C VAL A 109 -0.51 2.95 5.29
N ARG A 110 -1.79 2.62 5.49
CA ARG A 110 -2.46 2.67 6.79
C ARG A 110 -2.53 1.27 7.37
N LEU A 111 -1.96 1.08 8.54
CA LEU A 111 -2.03 -0.18 9.29
C LEU A 111 -2.86 0.05 10.55
N THR A 112 -3.94 -0.71 10.72
CA THR A 112 -4.66 -0.82 11.98
C THR A 112 -4.06 -1.95 12.78
N LEU A 113 -3.65 -1.67 14.01
CA LEU A 113 -3.13 -2.66 14.93
C LEU A 113 -4.19 -3.15 15.91
N GLN A 114 -3.98 -4.37 16.40
CA GLN A 114 -4.74 -4.97 17.47
C GLN A 114 -3.78 -5.61 18.48
N GLU A 115 -4.02 -5.40 19.76
CA GLU A 115 -3.29 -6.08 20.82
C GLU A 115 -3.87 -7.48 21.05
N GLY A 116 -2.99 -8.48 21.08
CA GLY A 116 -3.33 -9.85 21.40
C GLY A 116 -3.37 -10.11 22.91
N PRO A 117 -3.92 -11.26 23.34
CA PRO A 117 -3.94 -11.65 24.76
C PRO A 117 -2.53 -11.90 25.34
N ASP A 118 -1.53 -12.01 24.49
CA ASP A 118 -0.10 -12.13 24.81
C ASP A 118 0.58 -10.76 25.01
N GLY A 119 -0.15 -9.66 24.91
CA GLY A 119 0.39 -8.29 24.98
C GLY A 119 1.20 -7.89 23.75
N LEU A 120 1.17 -8.67 22.67
CA LEU A 120 1.82 -8.35 21.41
C LEU A 120 0.87 -7.62 20.48
N HIS A 121 1.41 -6.72 19.66
CA HIS A 121 0.64 -6.00 18.67
C HIS A 121 0.71 -6.68 17.30
N TYR A 122 -0.44 -6.81 16.65
CA TYR A 122 -0.61 -7.46 15.36
C TYR A 122 -1.27 -6.50 14.36
N ILE A 123 -0.93 -6.61 13.08
CA ILE A 123 -1.62 -5.90 12.00
C ILE A 123 -2.95 -6.63 11.75
N ALA A 124 -4.06 -5.95 12.04
CA ALA A 124 -5.41 -6.45 11.81
C ALA A 124 -5.97 -5.97 10.46
N PHE A 125 -5.51 -4.83 9.96
CA PHE A 125 -5.94 -4.32 8.68
C PHE A 125 -4.84 -3.50 8.02
N GLN A 126 -4.66 -3.69 6.71
CA GLN A 126 -3.77 -2.87 5.89
C GLN A 126 -4.54 -2.22 4.74
N GLU A 127 -4.33 -0.92 4.54
CA GLU A 127 -4.85 -0.17 3.41
C GLU A 127 -3.71 0.54 2.69
N ASP A 128 -3.66 0.36 1.36
CA ASP A 128 -2.66 0.98 0.51
C ASP A 128 -3.31 2.06 -0.36
N PHE A 129 -2.85 3.30 -0.22
CA PHE A 129 -3.33 4.44 -0.98
C PHE A 129 -2.25 4.90 -1.95
N TYR A 130 -2.60 4.87 -3.23
CA TYR A 130 -1.76 5.34 -4.32
C TYR A 130 -2.43 6.52 -5.01
N HIS A 131 -1.63 7.46 -5.50
CA HIS A 131 -2.10 8.33 -6.57
C HIS A 131 -2.19 7.53 -7.89
N PRO A 132 -3.07 7.92 -8.83
CA PRO A 132 -3.28 7.16 -10.07
C PRO A 132 -2.01 6.98 -10.91
N ASP A 133 -1.15 7.99 -10.93
CA ASP A 133 0.13 8.01 -11.64
C ASP A 133 1.20 7.16 -10.94
N ASP A 134 1.30 7.23 -9.61
CA ASP A 134 2.15 6.33 -8.82
C ASP A 134 1.75 4.86 -9.02
N PHE A 135 0.44 4.57 -9.00
CA PHE A 135 -0.05 3.22 -9.26
C PHE A 135 0.30 2.76 -10.69
N LEU A 136 0.14 3.63 -11.69
CA LEU A 136 0.52 3.29 -13.07
C LEU A 136 2.03 3.08 -13.24
N SER A 137 2.86 3.76 -12.44
CA SER A 137 4.30 3.57 -12.37
C SER A 137 4.70 2.12 -12.03
N LEU A 138 3.88 1.40 -11.26
CA LEU A 138 4.14 -0.03 -10.95
C LEU A 138 3.96 -0.95 -12.15
N ILE A 139 3.13 -0.56 -13.13
CA ILE A 139 2.67 -1.45 -14.21
C ILE A 139 3.26 -1.04 -15.56
N VAL A 140 3.07 0.23 -15.94
CA VAL A 140 3.47 0.78 -17.24
C VAL A 140 4.03 2.20 -17.07
N PRO A 141 5.26 2.35 -16.55
CA PRO A 141 5.90 3.65 -16.33
C PRO A 141 5.85 4.63 -17.51
N PRO A 142 6.02 4.20 -18.79
CA PRO A 142 5.97 5.13 -19.92
C PRO A 142 4.64 5.88 -20.09
N LEU A 143 3.54 5.38 -19.52
CA LEU A 143 2.22 6.01 -19.60
C LEU A 143 1.94 6.99 -18.46
N VAL A 144 2.80 7.07 -17.43
CA VAL A 144 2.66 8.00 -16.30
C VAL A 144 2.44 9.46 -16.74
N PRO A 145 3.18 10.02 -17.73
CA PRO A 145 2.95 11.39 -18.18
C PRO A 145 1.55 11.63 -18.73
N LEU A 146 0.91 10.63 -19.34
CA LEU A 146 -0.44 10.76 -19.88
C LEU A 146 -1.49 10.86 -18.77
N VAL A 147 -1.32 10.09 -17.69
CA VAL A 147 -2.17 10.22 -16.49
C VAL A 147 -1.99 11.59 -15.86
N GLY A 148 -0.74 12.05 -15.72
CA GLY A 148 -0.46 13.40 -15.21
C GLY A 148 -1.11 14.50 -16.05
N MET A 149 -1.02 14.42 -17.39
CA MET A 149 -1.69 15.37 -18.29
C MET A 149 -3.21 15.33 -18.11
N GLY A 150 -3.81 14.14 -18.03
CA GLY A 150 -5.24 13.97 -17.80
C GLY A 150 -5.69 14.58 -16.48
N LEU A 151 -4.98 14.33 -15.38
CA LEU A 151 -5.26 14.89 -14.06
C LEU A 151 -5.23 16.43 -14.08
N ASN A 152 -4.20 17.02 -14.69
CA ASN A 152 -4.07 18.47 -14.81
C ASN A 152 -5.16 19.09 -15.70
N LEU A 153 -5.50 18.42 -16.80
CA LEU A 153 -6.58 18.86 -17.69
C LEU A 153 -7.92 18.87 -16.94
N VAL A 154 -8.24 17.80 -16.21
CA VAL A 154 -9.45 17.72 -15.39
C VAL A 154 -9.47 18.84 -14.36
N GLY A 155 -8.36 19.10 -13.65
CA GLY A 155 -8.28 20.22 -12.71
C GLY A 155 -8.56 21.58 -13.36
N THR A 156 -8.03 21.81 -14.57
CA THR A 156 -8.25 23.04 -15.34
C THR A 156 -9.72 23.19 -15.77
N VAL A 157 -10.32 22.11 -16.28
CA VAL A 157 -11.73 22.09 -16.68
C VAL A 157 -12.66 22.30 -15.48
N SER A 158 -12.39 21.62 -14.35
CA SER A 158 -13.14 21.81 -13.11
C SER A 158 -13.10 23.27 -12.64
N HIS A 159 -11.94 23.93 -12.73
CA HIS A 159 -11.81 25.35 -12.40
C HIS A 159 -12.63 26.25 -13.35
N ALA A 160 -12.62 25.96 -14.65
CA ALA A 160 -13.43 26.69 -15.63
C ALA A 160 -14.93 26.51 -15.37
N TYR A 161 -15.39 25.30 -15.08
CA TYR A 161 -16.77 25.01 -14.72
C TYR A 161 -17.20 25.67 -13.42
N ALA A 162 -16.32 25.70 -12.41
CA ALA A 162 -16.58 26.44 -11.18
C ALA A 162 -16.85 27.92 -11.47
N LYS A 163 -16.04 28.58 -12.32
CA LYS A 163 -16.27 29.98 -12.73
C LYS A 163 -17.60 30.18 -13.44
N ILE A 164 -18.02 29.24 -14.28
CA ILE A 164 -19.34 29.28 -14.94
C ILE A 164 -20.45 29.15 -13.91
N GLY A 165 -20.36 28.18 -12.99
CA GLY A 165 -21.34 28.02 -11.91
C GLY A 165 -21.47 29.27 -11.05
N GLN A 166 -20.34 29.87 -10.68
CA GLN A 166 -20.26 31.12 -9.92
C GLN A 166 -20.91 32.29 -10.64
N PHE A 167 -20.76 32.38 -11.96
CA PHE A 167 -21.44 33.40 -12.77
C PHE A 167 -22.97 33.28 -12.68
N PHE A 168 -23.50 32.07 -12.53
CA PHE A 168 -24.93 31.82 -12.32
C PHE A 168 -25.35 31.82 -10.83
N GLY A 169 -24.46 32.19 -9.91
CA GLY A 169 -24.74 32.29 -8.48
C GLY A 169 -24.67 30.95 -7.72
N PHE A 170 -24.15 29.89 -8.32
CA PHE A 170 -23.88 28.62 -7.63
C PHE A 170 -22.45 28.59 -7.06
N TRP A 171 -22.29 28.11 -5.82
CA TRP A 171 -20.99 27.96 -5.14
C TRP A 171 -20.88 26.60 -4.46
#